data_AF-K1UEK6-F1
#
_entry.id   AF-K1UEK6-F1
#
_cell.length_a   1.000
_cell.length_b   1.000
_cell.length_c   1.000
_cell.angle_alpha   90.00
_cell.angle_beta   90.00
_cell.angle_gamma   90.00
#
_symmetry.space_group_name_H-M   'P 1'
#
loop_
_entity.id
_entity.type
_entity.pdbx_description
1 polymer ?
#
loop_
_entity_poly.entity_id
_entity_poly.type
_entity_poly.pdbx_seq_one_letter_code
_entity_poly.pdbx_strand_id
1 'polypeptide(L)'
;MPFMLMVAKVQKLGAVFLMGLITALIYFATGQFTLVILISMASTCILAEVVRAVTKYNSFKGNSIAYVIFSLGMVGSPLPIWLFKADFLAQITEQGMPADYVAAVEALSSNAMLIVLFVAPIIGGIIGAFIARSLFKKHFVKAGIV
;
A
#
# COMPACT_ATOMS: atom_id res chain seq x y z
N MET A 1 2.84 -6.79 -7.41
CA MET A 1 3.21 -8.15 -7.90
C MET A 1 3.01 -9.24 -6.84
N PRO A 2 3.67 -9.24 -5.65
CA PRO A 2 3.51 -10.32 -4.66
C PRO A 2 2.06 -10.53 -4.21
N PHE A 3 1.31 -9.45 -4.00
CA PHE A 3 -0.11 -9.49 -3.67
C PHE A 3 -0.92 -10.29 -4.71
N MET A 4 -0.79 -9.94 -6.00
CA MET A 4 -1.54 -10.59 -7.08
C MET A 4 -1.24 -12.09 -7.17
N LEU A 5 0.00 -12.51 -6.90
CA LEU A 5 0.39 -13.92 -6.91
C LEU A 5 -0.20 -14.65 -5.71
N MET A 6 -0.12 -14.03 -4.53
CA MET A 6 -0.72 -14.57 -3.31
C MET A 6 -2.22 -14.79 -3.50
N VAL A 7 -2.96 -13.78 -3.94
CA VAL A 7 -4.43 -13.89 -4.10
C VAL A 7 -4.85 -14.80 -5.23
N ALA A 8 -3.95 -15.13 -6.16
CA ALA A 8 -4.18 -16.13 -7.20
C ALA A 8 -3.98 -17.55 -6.67
N LYS A 9 -3.00 -17.78 -5.80
CA LYS A 9 -2.77 -19.08 -5.15
C LYS A 9 -3.73 -19.36 -3.99
N VAL A 10 -3.98 -18.36 -3.15
CA VAL A 10 -4.70 -18.51 -1.89
C VAL A 10 -6.11 -17.96 -2.04
N GLN A 11 -7.01 -18.86 -2.43
CA GLN A 11 -8.44 -18.60 -2.63
C GLN A 11 -9.25 -18.70 -1.32
N LYS A 12 -8.71 -18.17 -0.21
CA LYS A 12 -9.30 -18.28 1.13
C LYS A 12 -9.34 -16.94 1.85
N LEU A 13 -10.27 -16.82 2.79
CA LEU A 13 -10.41 -15.67 3.68
C LEU A 13 -9.14 -15.46 4.51
N GLY A 14 -8.77 -14.20 4.71
CA GLY A 14 -7.73 -13.76 5.64
C GLY A 14 -6.32 -13.65 5.04
N ALA A 15 -6.16 -14.02 3.77
CA ALA A 15 -4.85 -13.99 3.11
C ALA A 15 -4.33 -12.54 2.95
N VAL A 16 -5.21 -11.58 2.63
CA VAL A 16 -4.82 -10.16 2.55
C VAL A 16 -4.55 -9.59 3.94
N PHE A 17 -5.36 -9.96 4.92
CA PHE A 17 -5.17 -9.55 6.31
C PHE A 17 -3.81 -9.99 6.86
N LEU A 18 -3.40 -11.24 6.63
CA LEU A 18 -2.09 -11.75 7.04
C LEU A 18 -0.94 -10.99 6.37
N MET A 19 -1.07 -10.65 5.07
CA MET A 19 -0.06 -9.81 4.41
C MET A 19 0.05 -8.42 5.03
N GLY A 20 -1.08 -7.80 5.38
CA GLY A 20 -1.11 -6.52 6.10
C GLY A 20 -0.47 -6.62 7.47
N LEU A 21 -0.76 -7.67 8.22
CA LEU A 21 -0.20 -7.93 9.54
C LEU A 21 1.32 -8.09 9.50
N ILE A 22 1.85 -8.88 8.55
CA ILE A 22 3.29 -9.04 8.36
C ILE A 22 3.94 -7.68 8.07
N THR A 23 3.31 -6.88 7.21
CA THR A 23 3.80 -5.54 6.90
C THR A 23 3.82 -4.66 8.16
N ALA A 24 2.75 -4.64 8.95
CA ALA A 24 2.68 -3.89 10.20
C ALA A 24 3.78 -4.30 11.20
N LEU A 25 4.05 -5.61 11.34
CA LEU A 25 5.11 -6.12 12.21
C LEU A 25 6.51 -5.68 11.75
N ILE A 26 6.76 -5.61 10.43
CA ILE A 26 8.03 -5.10 9.89
C ILE A 26 8.19 -3.61 10.22
N TYR A 27 7.15 -2.81 10.03
CA TYR A 27 7.19 -1.38 10.38
C TYR A 27 7.39 -1.17 11.89
N PHE A 28 6.82 -2.04 12.72
CA PHE A 28 7.06 -2.06 14.16
C PHE A 28 8.54 -2.32 14.47
N ALA A 29 9.10 -3.40 13.92
CA ALA A 29 10.48 -3.80 14.18
C ALA A 29 11.52 -2.79 13.65
N THR A 30 11.19 -2.04 12.58
CA THR A 30 12.07 -1.04 11.98
C THR A 30 11.94 0.36 12.59
N GLY A 31 11.05 0.54 13.58
CA GLY A 31 10.81 1.84 14.23
C GLY A 31 10.05 2.85 13.36
N GLN A 32 9.54 2.44 12.20
CA GLN A 32 8.75 3.28 11.29
C GLN A 32 7.24 3.22 11.61
N PHE A 33 6.91 2.84 12.84
CA PHE A 33 5.57 2.48 13.25
C PHE A 33 4.77 3.71 13.69
N THR A 34 3.89 4.19 12.81
CA THR A 34 2.96 5.28 13.14
C THR A 34 1.53 4.74 13.28
N LEU A 35 0.71 5.40 14.11
CA LEU A 35 -0.71 5.05 14.20
C LEU A 35 -1.42 5.24 12.85
N VAL A 36 -0.97 6.21 12.05
CA VAL A 36 -1.52 6.52 10.73
C VAL A 36 -1.31 5.37 9.75
N ILE A 37 -0.10 4.80 9.66
CA ILE A 37 0.15 3.65 8.78
C ILE A 37 -0.63 2.42 9.23
N LEU A 38 -0.79 2.21 10.54
CA LEU A 38 -1.61 1.11 11.07
C LEU A 38 -3.06 1.21 10.62
N ILE A 39 -3.69 2.37 10.82
CA ILE A 39 -5.10 2.58 10.47
C ILE A 39 -5.29 2.48 8.95
N SER A 40 -4.39 3.08 8.15
CA SER A 40 -4.47 2.99 6.69
C SER A 40 -4.27 1.57 6.17
N MET A 41 -3.29 0.82 6.70
CA MET A 41 -3.07 -0.57 6.32
C MET A 41 -4.21 -1.48 6.77
N ALA A 42 -4.65 -1.37 8.02
CA ALA A 42 -5.75 -2.18 8.54
C ALA A 42 -7.03 -1.94 7.73
N SER A 43 -7.42 -0.67 7.53
CA SER A 43 -8.63 -0.33 6.77
C SER A 43 -8.58 -0.85 5.34
N THR A 44 -7.48 -0.63 4.62
CA THR A 44 -7.33 -1.09 3.23
C THR A 44 -7.22 -2.61 3.12
N CYS A 45 -6.57 -3.30 4.07
CA CYS A 45 -6.54 -4.77 4.10
C CYS A 45 -7.94 -5.35 4.33
N ILE A 46 -8.71 -4.77 5.26
CA ILE A 46 -10.10 -5.18 5.50
C ILE A 46 -10.94 -4.95 4.25
N LEU A 47 -10.89 -3.75 3.66
CA LEU A 47 -11.64 -3.42 2.44
C LEU A 47 -11.26 -4.33 1.26
N ALA A 48 -9.96 -4.59 1.07
CA ALA A 48 -9.48 -5.50 0.05
C ALA A 48 -9.97 -6.93 0.26
N GLU A 49 -9.99 -7.42 1.51
CA GLU A 49 -10.51 -8.75 1.84
C GLU A 49 -12.03 -8.84 1.61
N VAL A 50 -12.79 -7.79 1.96
CA VAL A 50 -14.24 -7.71 1.67
C VAL A 50 -14.49 -7.78 0.17
N VAL A 51 -13.72 -7.03 -0.64
CA VAL A 51 -13.85 -7.08 -2.10
C VAL A 51 -13.57 -8.50 -2.62
N ARG A 52 -12.55 -9.18 -2.10
CA ARG A 52 -12.28 -10.58 -2.48
C ARG A 52 -13.41 -11.51 -2.06
N ALA A 53 -13.96 -11.35 -0.87
CA ALA A 53 -15.09 -12.15 -0.39
C ALA A 53 -16.33 -11.99 -1.28
N VAL A 54 -16.72 -10.74 -1.60
CA VAL A 54 -17.87 -10.43 -2.47
C VAL A 54 -17.66 -10.95 -3.89
N THR A 55 -16.41 -10.96 -4.36
CA THR A 55 -16.04 -11.47 -5.69
C THR A 55 -15.66 -12.95 -5.72
N LYS A 56 -15.97 -13.69 -4.64
CA LYS A 56 -15.77 -15.14 -4.49
C LYS A 56 -14.31 -15.60 -4.63
N TYR A 57 -13.35 -14.71 -4.34
CA TYR A 57 -11.89 -14.90 -4.34
C TYR A 57 -11.24 -15.22 -5.70
N ASN A 58 -11.93 -15.96 -6.58
CA ASN A 58 -11.39 -16.46 -7.85
C ASN A 58 -11.42 -15.45 -9.00
N SER A 59 -12.06 -14.29 -8.81
CA SER A 59 -12.20 -13.27 -9.85
C SER A 59 -10.92 -12.45 -10.02
N PHE A 60 -10.34 -12.46 -11.22
CA PHE A 60 -9.20 -11.59 -11.54
C PHE A 60 -9.55 -10.10 -11.38
N LYS A 61 -10.77 -9.68 -11.78
CA LYS A 61 -11.22 -8.30 -11.61
C LYS A 61 -11.33 -7.94 -10.13
N GLY A 62 -11.92 -8.82 -9.32
CA GLY A 62 -12.02 -8.64 -7.87
C GLY A 62 -10.65 -8.53 -7.20
N ASN A 63 -9.73 -9.44 -7.55
CA ASN A 63 -8.35 -9.41 -7.05
C ASN A 63 -7.59 -8.15 -7.50
N SER A 64 -7.86 -7.63 -8.70
CA SER A 64 -7.25 -6.39 -9.18
C SER A 64 -7.75 -5.17 -8.41
N ILE A 65 -9.06 -5.09 -8.12
CA ILE A 65 -9.64 -4.02 -7.29
C ILE A 65 -9.10 -4.12 -5.87
N ALA A 66 -9.07 -5.31 -5.29
CA ALA A 66 -8.48 -5.55 -3.97
C ALA A 66 -7.00 -5.14 -3.91
N TYR A 67 -6.24 -5.37 -4.98
CA TYR A 67 -4.85 -4.94 -5.07
C TYR A 67 -4.70 -3.42 -5.07
N VAL A 68 -5.54 -2.71 -5.84
CA VAL A 68 -5.57 -1.23 -5.84
C VAL A 68 -5.90 -0.70 -4.45
N ILE A 69 -6.93 -1.24 -3.79
CA ILE A 69 -7.30 -0.86 -2.43
C ILE A 69 -6.14 -1.11 -1.46
N PHE A 70 -5.54 -2.31 -1.49
CA PHE A 70 -4.40 -2.66 -0.66
C PHE A 70 -3.21 -1.71 -0.87
N SER A 71 -2.95 -1.29 -2.12
CA SER A 71 -1.84 -0.38 -2.44
C SER A 71 -1.99 0.99 -1.77
N LEU A 72 -3.22 1.45 -1.54
CA LEU A 72 -3.50 2.70 -0.83
C LEU A 72 -3.10 2.65 0.64
N GLY A 73 -3.00 1.47 1.26
CA GLY A 73 -2.64 1.39 2.68
C GLY A 73 -1.24 1.95 2.98
N MET A 74 -0.34 1.93 1.98
CA MET A 74 1.02 2.47 2.12
C MET A 74 1.05 4.00 2.16
N VAL A 75 -0.04 4.67 1.76
CA VAL A 75 -0.16 6.13 1.88
C VAL A 75 -0.03 6.61 3.32
N GLY A 76 -0.39 5.79 4.31
CA GLY A 76 -0.29 6.19 5.72
C GLY A 76 1.14 6.36 6.24
N SER A 77 2.16 5.91 5.52
CA SER A 77 3.57 6.18 5.88
C SER A 77 3.93 7.67 5.69
N PRO A 78 3.71 8.28 4.50
CA PRO A 78 3.96 9.72 4.29
C PRO A 78 2.82 10.65 4.75
N LEU A 79 1.60 10.14 4.97
CA LEU A 79 0.45 10.97 5.36
C LEU A 79 0.64 11.83 6.64
N PRO A 80 1.40 11.43 7.68
CA PRO A 80 1.70 12.26 8.85
C PRO A 80 2.26 13.65 8.51
N ILE A 81 2.95 13.80 7.38
CA ILE A 81 3.49 15.08 6.92
C ILE A 81 2.37 16.12 6.70
N TRP A 82 1.19 15.68 6.24
CA TRP A 82 0.03 16.56 6.04
C TRP A 82 -0.83 16.66 7.30
N LEU A 83 -0.95 15.59 8.09
CA LEU A 83 -1.80 15.55 9.29
C LEU A 83 -1.17 16.32 10.47
N PHE A 84 0.15 16.23 10.61
CA PHE A 84 0.91 16.74 11.74
C PHE A 84 2.10 17.59 11.25
N LYS A 85 1.86 18.45 10.26
CA LYS A 85 2.91 19.14 9.50
C LYS A 85 3.91 19.89 10.40
N ALA A 86 3.42 20.68 11.35
CA ALA A 86 4.28 21.45 12.24
C ALA A 86 5.17 20.54 13.11
N ASP A 87 4.57 19.53 13.74
CA ASP A 87 5.29 18.58 14.60
C ASP A 87 6.29 17.75 13.80
N PHE A 88 5.92 17.33 12.58
CA PHE A 88 6.81 16.59 11.69
C PHE A 88 8.03 17.42 11.26
N LEU A 89 7.82 18.68 10.85
CA LEU A 89 8.90 19.59 10.46
C LEU A 89 9.82 19.93 11.64
N ALA A 90 9.24 20.15 12.83
CA ALA A 90 10.02 20.35 14.05
C ALA A 90 10.86 19.10 14.38
N GLN A 91 10.25 17.92 14.35
CA GLN A 91 10.93 16.65 14.62
C GLN A 91 12.12 16.41 13.69
N ILE A 92 11.96 16.58 12.38
CA ILE A 92 13.08 16.35 11.44
C ILE A 92 14.17 17.42 11.59
N THR A 93 13.82 18.64 11.99
CA THR A 93 14.79 19.70 12.29
C THR A 93 15.59 19.37 13.56
N GLU A 94 14.91 18.92 14.62
CA GLU A 94 15.55 18.46 15.88
C GLU A 94 16.44 17.23 15.67
N GLN A 95 16.09 16.36 14.73
CA GLN A 95 16.93 15.24 14.30
C GLN A 95 18.19 15.68 13.53
N GLY A 96 18.39 16.98 13.33
CA GLY A 96 19.58 17.56 12.69
C GLY A 96 19.54 17.51 11.16
N MET A 97 18.35 17.37 10.56
CA MET A 97 18.24 17.40 9.09
C MET A 97 18.60 18.81 8.57
N PRO A 98 19.32 18.90 7.44
CA PRO A 98 19.69 20.17 6.82
C PRO A 98 18.47 21.07 6.51
N ALA A 99 18.63 22.39 6.65
CA ALA A 99 17.54 23.35 6.46
C ALA A 99 16.95 23.33 5.04
N ASP A 100 17.78 23.08 4.02
CA ASP A 100 17.36 22.91 2.63
C ASP A 100 16.50 21.65 2.43
N TYR A 101 16.82 20.56 3.13
CA TYR A 101 15.99 19.36 3.16
C TYR A 101 14.63 19.62 3.81
N VAL A 102 14.60 20.27 4.98
CA VAL A 102 13.36 20.60 5.69
C VAL A 102 12.46 21.50 4.83
N ALA A 103 13.04 22.53 4.20
CA ALA A 103 12.32 23.42 3.28
C ALA A 103 11.76 22.66 2.05
N ALA A 104 12.52 21.72 1.50
CA ALA A 104 12.05 20.89 0.39
C ALA A 104 10.88 19.99 0.81
N VAL A 105 10.94 19.36 2.00
CA VAL A 105 9.83 18.58 2.56
C VAL A 105 8.61 19.47 2.75
N GLU A 106 8.77 20.65 3.33
CA GLU A 106 7.67 21.59 3.54
C GLU A 106 6.97 22.01 2.23
N ALA A 107 7.76 22.29 1.18
CA ALA A 107 7.27 22.66 -0.14
C ALA A 107 6.57 21.48 -0.85
N LEU A 108 7.12 20.27 -0.73
CA LEU A 108 6.51 19.03 -1.25
C LEU A 108 5.24 18.64 -0.48
N SER A 109 5.04 19.14 0.73
CA SER A 109 3.84 18.93 1.55
C SER A 109 2.65 19.79 1.11
N SER A 110 2.50 20.03 -0.19
CA SER A 110 1.40 20.81 -0.76
C SER A 110 0.15 19.96 -0.98
N ASN A 111 -1.01 20.61 -1.14
CA ASN A 111 -2.26 19.91 -1.46
C ASN A 111 -2.22 19.19 -2.81
N ALA A 112 -1.45 19.71 -3.78
CA ALA A 112 -1.25 19.06 -5.07
C ALA A 112 -0.52 17.71 -4.90
N MET A 113 0.52 17.68 -4.07
CA MET A 113 1.26 16.45 -3.79
C MET A 113 0.45 15.46 -2.94
N LEU A 114 -0.47 15.93 -2.10
CA LEU A 114 -1.43 15.05 -1.43
C LEU A 114 -2.31 14.31 -2.43
N ILE A 115 -2.77 14.97 -3.49
CA ILE A 115 -3.53 14.31 -4.56
C ILE A 115 -2.66 13.25 -5.26
N VAL A 116 -1.42 13.60 -5.61
CA VAL A 116 -0.47 12.67 -6.23
C VAL A 116 -0.23 11.44 -5.35
N LEU A 117 -0.13 11.63 -4.03
CA LEU A 117 0.07 10.57 -3.06
C LEU A 117 -1.02 9.48 -3.09
N PHE A 118 -2.29 9.87 -3.33
CA PHE A 118 -3.38 8.90 -3.48
C PHE A 118 -3.54 8.38 -4.92
N VAL A 119 -3.33 9.22 -5.92
CA VAL A 119 -3.53 8.86 -7.33
C VAL A 119 -2.44 7.92 -7.84
N ALA A 120 -1.18 8.13 -7.45
CA ALA A 120 -0.07 7.33 -7.94
C ALA A 120 -0.16 5.84 -7.56
N PRO A 121 -0.50 5.45 -6.31
CA PRO A 121 -0.73 4.04 -5.97
C PRO A 121 -1.90 3.43 -6.74
N ILE A 122 -2.97 4.19 -7.04
CA ILE A 122 -4.10 3.69 -7.83
C ILE A 122 -3.64 3.34 -9.24
N ILE A 123 -2.98 4.27 -9.92
CA ILE A 123 -2.46 4.06 -11.28
C ILE A 123 -1.43 2.92 -11.28
N GLY A 124 -0.50 2.93 -10.33
CA GLY A 124 0.51 1.88 -10.17
C GLY A 124 -0.10 0.50 -9.89
N GLY A 125 -1.15 0.43 -9.08
CA GLY A 125 -1.90 -0.78 -8.78
C GLY A 125 -2.60 -1.35 -10.02
N ILE A 126 -3.23 -0.48 -10.82
CA ILE A 126 -3.87 -0.88 -12.09
C ILE A 126 -2.83 -1.43 -13.06
N ILE A 127 -1.75 -0.68 -13.31
CA ILE A 127 -0.65 -1.09 -14.19
C ILE A 127 -0.05 -2.42 -13.69
N GLY A 128 0.23 -2.51 -12.39
CA GLY A 128 0.77 -3.71 -11.76
C GLY A 128 -0.14 -4.93 -11.89
N ALA A 129 -1.46 -4.77 -11.85
CA ALA A 129 -2.40 -5.85 -12.10
C ALA A 129 -2.32 -6.36 -13.54
N PHE A 130 -2.22 -5.47 -14.53
CA PHE A 130 -2.05 -5.87 -15.93
C PHE A 130 -0.72 -6.56 -16.20
N ILE A 131 0.37 -6.06 -15.60
CA ILE A 131 1.69 -6.71 -15.68
C ILE A 131 1.61 -8.11 -15.06
N ALA A 132 1.01 -8.25 -13.88
CA ALA A 132 0.82 -9.55 -13.22
C ALA A 132 0.02 -10.52 -14.09
N ARG A 133 -1.04 -10.05 -14.76
CA ARG A 133 -1.83 -10.87 -15.69
C ARG A 133 -0.99 -11.42 -16.85
N SER A 134 -0.15 -10.57 -17.44
CA SER A 134 0.74 -10.96 -18.54
C SER A 134 1.74 -12.03 -18.07
N LEU A 135 2.34 -11.83 -16.90
CA LEU A 135 3.29 -12.78 -16.32
C LEU A 135 2.62 -14.11 -15.91
N PHE A 136 1.40 -14.07 -15.35
CA PHE A 136 0.66 -15.30 -15.04
C PHE A 136 0.46 -16.16 -16.28
N LYS A 137 0.01 -15.56 -17.38
CA LYS A 137 -0.17 -16.29 -18.65
C LYS A 137 1.14 -16.80 -19.24
N LYS A 138 2.23 -16.03 -19.13
CA LYS A 138 3.51 -16.38 -19.76
C LYS A 138 4.31 -17.41 -18.97
N HIS A 139 4.33 -17.31 -17.64
CA HIS A 139 5.26 -18.06 -16.81
C HIS A 139 4.55 -18.90 -15.74
N PHE A 140 3.60 -18.35 -14.99
CA PHE A 140 3.07 -19.05 -13.81
C PHE A 140 2.06 -20.14 -14.15
N VAL A 141 1.16 -19.90 -15.11
CA VAL A 141 0.22 -20.91 -15.60
C VAL A 141 0.96 -22.03 -16.33
N LYS A 142 1.97 -21.67 -17.14
CA LYS A 142 2.80 -22.67 -17.84
C LYS A 142 3.64 -23.52 -16.89
N ALA A 143 4.00 -22.98 -15.73
CA ALA A 143 4.75 -23.67 -14.69
C ALA A 143 3.87 -24.39 -13.65
N GLY A 144 2.52 -24.37 -13.81
CA GLY A 144 1.59 -24.97 -12.85
C GLY A 144 1.59 -24.30 -11.47
N ILE A 145 2.10 -23.07 -11.37
CA ILE A 145 2.22 -22.32 -10.12
C ILE A 145 0.90 -21.63 -9.77
N VAL A 146 0.10 -21.26 -10.77
CA VAL A 146 -1.24 -20.66 -10.65
C VAL A 146 -2.14 -21.27 -11.70
#